data_AF-A0A933K8L6-F1
#
_entry.id   AF-A0A933K8L6-F1
#
_cell.length_a   1.000
_cell.length_b   1.000
_cell.length_c   1.000
_cell.angle_alpha   90.00
_cell.angle_beta   90.00
_cell.angle_gamma   90.00
#
_symmetry.space_group_name_H-M   'P 1'
#
loop_
_entity.id
_entity.type
_entity.pdbx_description
1 polymer ?
#
loop_
_entity_poly.entity_id
_entity_poly.type
_entity_poly.pdbx_seq_one_letter_code
_entity_poly.pdbx_strand_id
1 'polypeptide(L)'
;MGNYTIGYAKYGYKTIDTTQGDPQNRTALGSQVRVYIESGQTAVAPAVNMVAEADTTPGTVNITVLDLTDAAPVKEATVLLGSFAATPSGPEGRYTVTVPTAVDQETGQPVPQNVQISADGFQDTARPVTVVPKSTQNVTVLLKPGMATVTGFVMTAPGSPPTDLAKISVKIQNVGAELTQGTVTQAGTFTIQVPASTATRTRKLTLELSMLNFKTALVPVIAPVTGTTTLPQGITLTAETVDVTGEVRLSDGGTPPDDGPNKVLLVELGRQAPLQGGRYSVKAPVGQTLTLQATAFNKATNRLEFAQTTIVPTSDGSQSPVFSVPTLVTK
;
A
#
# COMPACT_ATOMS: atom_id res chain seq x y z
N MET A 1 4.94 -5.78 81.89
CA MET A 1 4.93 -5.82 80.41
C MET A 1 5.49 -4.51 79.89
N GLY A 2 6.45 -4.57 78.97
CA GLY A 2 6.97 -3.39 78.26
C GLY A 2 6.43 -3.37 76.82
N ASN A 3 6.15 -2.18 76.29
CA ASN A 3 5.78 -1.99 74.90
C ASN A 3 6.99 -1.44 74.13
N TYR A 4 7.41 -2.14 73.08
CA TYR A 4 8.58 -1.78 72.28
C TYR A 4 8.16 -1.52 70.83
N THR A 5 8.68 -0.44 70.25
CA THR A 5 8.52 -0.11 68.83
C THR A 5 9.84 -0.37 68.11
N ILE A 6 9.82 -1.22 67.10
CA ILE A 6 10.99 -1.54 66.27
C ILE A 6 10.78 -0.89 64.91
N GLY A 7 11.64 0.07 64.58
CA GLY A 7 11.73 0.65 63.24
C GLY A 7 12.61 -0.20 62.34
N TYR A 8 12.30 -0.25 61.06
CA TYR A 8 13.09 -0.98 60.07
C TYR A 8 13.13 -0.20 58.76
N ALA A 9 14.29 -0.22 58.11
CA ALA A 9 14.52 0.40 56.82
C ALA A 9 15.55 -0.44 56.07
N LYS A 10 15.35 -0.59 54.76
CA LYS A 10 16.31 -1.23 53.87
C LYS A 10 16.40 -0.36 52.62
N TYR A 11 17.61 0.07 52.28
CA TYR A 11 17.85 0.92 51.12
C TYR A 11 17.33 0.26 49.84
N GLY A 12 16.51 0.99 49.06
CA GLY A 12 15.90 0.48 47.84
C GLY A 12 14.69 -0.43 48.06
N TYR A 13 14.04 -0.39 49.23
CA TYR A 13 12.82 -1.15 49.51
C TYR A 13 11.80 -0.29 50.30
N LYS A 14 10.53 -0.34 49.89
CA LYS A 14 9.38 0.25 50.60
C LYS A 14 8.57 -0.82 51.34
N THR A 15 7.90 -0.42 52.40
CA THR A 15 6.97 -1.27 53.17
C THR A 15 5.65 -1.49 52.44
N ILE A 16 5.12 -2.71 52.47
CA ILE A 16 3.71 -2.95 52.12
C ILE A 16 2.88 -2.56 53.34
N ASP A 17 1.99 -1.59 53.19
CA ASP A 17 1.07 -1.20 54.25
C ASP A 17 -0.05 -2.26 54.34
N THR A 18 0.09 -3.22 55.26
CA THR A 18 -0.86 -4.33 55.41
C THR A 18 -2.12 -3.87 56.15
N THR A 19 -2.98 -3.12 55.47
CA THR A 19 -4.34 -2.85 55.98
C THR A 19 -5.25 -4.10 55.89
N GLN A 20 -4.90 -5.09 55.05
CA GLN A 20 -5.61 -6.36 54.93
C GLN A 20 -4.70 -7.56 55.24
N GLY A 21 -5.05 -8.28 56.31
CA GLY A 21 -4.39 -9.48 56.81
C GLY A 21 -5.06 -9.92 58.12
N ASP A 22 -5.00 -11.23 58.41
CA ASP A 22 -5.61 -11.86 59.59
C ASP A 22 -5.29 -11.05 60.87
N PRO A 23 -6.30 -10.63 61.66
CA PRO A 23 -6.13 -9.86 62.89
C PRO A 23 -5.15 -10.48 63.90
N GLN A 24 -4.96 -11.80 63.89
CA GLN A 24 -4.03 -12.47 64.81
C GLN A 24 -2.54 -12.27 64.45
N ASN A 25 -2.25 -11.79 63.23
CA ASN A 25 -0.89 -11.55 62.72
C ASN A 25 -0.63 -10.05 62.42
N ARG A 26 -1.43 -9.14 63.00
CA ARG A 26 -1.28 -7.69 62.78
C ARG A 26 -0.09 -7.13 63.54
N THR A 27 1.06 -7.10 62.87
CA THR A 27 2.30 -6.68 63.52
C THR A 27 3.18 -5.76 62.69
N ALA A 28 2.77 -5.34 61.49
CA ALA A 28 3.39 -4.22 60.79
C ALA A 28 2.32 -3.16 60.51
N LEU A 29 2.49 -1.96 61.06
CA LEU A 29 1.69 -0.77 60.76
C LEU A 29 2.65 0.25 60.12
N GLY A 30 2.55 0.46 58.81
CA GLY A 30 3.46 1.36 58.08
C GLY A 30 4.93 0.95 58.22
N SER A 31 5.73 1.76 58.92
CA SER A 31 7.18 1.56 59.12
C SER A 31 7.54 1.00 60.51
N GLN A 32 6.58 0.42 61.24
CA GLN A 32 6.76 0.01 62.63
C GLN A 32 6.20 -1.38 62.93
N VAL A 33 6.94 -2.15 63.72
CA VAL A 33 6.49 -3.39 64.36
C VAL A 33 6.31 -3.17 65.85
N ARG A 34 5.15 -3.58 66.41
CA ARG A 34 4.90 -3.58 67.86
C ARG A 34 5.00 -5.00 68.40
N VAL A 35 5.80 -5.16 69.46
CA VAL A 35 6.01 -6.45 70.13
C VAL A 35 5.76 -6.28 71.63
N TYR A 36 4.98 -7.19 72.21
CA TYR A 36 4.74 -7.26 73.65
C TYR A 36 5.65 -8.32 74.28
N ILE A 37 6.37 -7.96 75.34
CA ILE A 37 7.34 -8.85 75.99
C ILE A 37 7.10 -8.87 77.51
N GLU A 38 7.09 -10.09 78.06
CA GLU A 38 7.09 -10.35 79.50
C GLU A 38 8.51 -10.59 80.03
N SER A 39 8.71 -10.34 81.33
CA SER A 39 10.05 -10.42 81.94
C SER A 39 10.62 -11.83 81.87
N GLY A 40 11.84 -11.98 81.33
CA GLY A 40 12.53 -13.28 81.19
C GLY A 40 12.11 -14.10 79.97
N GLN A 41 11.24 -13.58 79.11
CA GLN A 41 10.79 -14.23 77.88
C GLN A 41 11.53 -13.66 76.65
N THR A 42 11.78 -14.50 75.66
CA THR A 42 12.24 -14.07 74.32
C THR A 42 11.02 -13.90 73.43
N ALA A 43 10.84 -12.72 72.85
CA ALA A 43 9.83 -12.48 71.83
C ALA A 43 10.47 -12.38 70.45
N VAL A 44 9.84 -13.00 69.44
CA VAL A 44 10.30 -12.94 68.05
C VAL A 44 9.52 -11.86 67.33
N ALA A 45 10.23 -10.91 66.72
CA ALA A 45 9.61 -9.93 65.85
C ALA A 45 9.07 -10.63 64.60
N PRO A 46 7.82 -10.38 64.20
CA PRO A 46 7.21 -10.96 63.02
C PRO A 46 7.88 -10.49 61.74
N ALA A 47 7.78 -11.32 60.69
CA ALA A 47 8.36 -11.02 59.40
C ALA A 47 7.74 -9.76 58.78
N VAL A 48 8.61 -8.92 58.23
CA VAL A 48 8.23 -7.74 57.48
C VAL A 48 8.36 -8.04 55.99
N ASN A 49 7.27 -7.88 55.25
CA ASN A 49 7.31 -7.91 53.79
C ASN A 49 7.63 -6.51 53.26
N MET A 50 8.73 -6.40 52.51
CA MET A 50 9.13 -5.18 51.82
C MET A 50 9.14 -5.42 50.31
N VAL A 51 8.73 -4.42 49.53
CA VAL A 51 8.78 -4.43 48.06
C VAL A 51 9.96 -3.58 47.62
N ALA A 52 10.72 -4.04 46.63
CA ALA A 52 11.80 -3.23 46.07
C ALA A 52 11.24 -1.89 45.57
N GLU A 53 11.96 -0.80 45.85
CA GLU A 53 11.66 0.48 45.23
C GLU A 53 11.82 0.35 43.72
N ALA A 54 10.90 0.98 43.01
CA ALA A 54 10.93 0.96 41.56
C ALA A 54 12.20 1.67 41.06
N ASP A 55 12.92 1.02 40.15
CA ASP A 55 14.13 1.62 39.56
C ASP A 55 13.71 2.74 38.59
N THR A 56 13.91 3.99 39.01
CA THR A 56 13.59 5.20 38.24
C THR A 56 14.80 5.74 37.49
N THR A 57 15.94 5.04 37.53
CA THR A 57 17.15 5.53 36.87
C THR A 57 16.91 5.72 35.37
N PRO A 58 17.52 6.75 34.76
CA PRO A 58 17.28 7.04 33.36
C PRO A 58 17.64 5.86 32.45
N GLY A 59 16.81 5.67 31.42
CA GLY A 59 17.11 4.80 30.28
C GLY A 59 17.37 5.66 29.04
N THR A 60 18.11 5.09 28.09
CA THR A 60 18.37 5.73 26.79
C THR A 60 17.56 5.04 25.71
N VAL A 61 16.89 5.82 24.86
CA VAL A 61 16.14 5.33 23.70
C VAL A 61 16.71 5.96 22.44
N ASN A 62 17.19 5.11 21.53
CA ASN A 62 17.56 5.48 20.17
C ASN A 62 16.36 5.25 19.25
N ILE A 63 15.90 6.32 18.59
CA ILE A 63 14.71 6.35 17.76
C ILE A 63 15.16 6.55 16.31
N THR A 64 14.81 5.60 15.44
CA THR A 64 15.01 5.71 13.99
C THR A 64 13.68 6.02 13.34
N VAL A 65 13.61 7.14 12.63
CA VAL A 65 12.41 7.64 11.95
C VAL A 65 12.58 7.43 10.45
N LEU A 66 11.74 6.58 9.87
CA LEU A 66 11.78 6.25 8.45
C LEU A 66 10.45 6.58 7.78
N ASP A 67 10.52 6.81 6.49
CA ASP A 67 9.37 6.98 5.62
C ASP A 67 8.69 5.63 5.36
N LEU A 68 7.38 5.54 5.57
CA LEU A 68 6.62 4.31 5.32
C LEU A 68 6.67 3.87 3.84
N THR A 69 6.87 4.78 2.88
CA THR A 69 6.79 4.43 1.45
C THR A 69 8.02 3.70 0.93
N ASP A 70 9.20 4.08 1.41
CA ASP A 70 10.47 3.61 0.85
C ASP A 70 11.56 3.38 1.90
N ALA A 71 11.20 3.42 3.19
CA ALA A 71 12.08 3.22 4.32
C ALA A 71 13.29 4.18 4.36
N ALA A 72 13.27 5.28 3.61
CA ALA A 72 14.35 6.27 3.70
C ALA A 72 14.24 7.06 5.00
N PRO A 73 15.36 7.56 5.55
CA PRO A 73 15.33 8.33 6.80
C PRO A 73 14.60 9.67 6.67
N VAL A 74 13.80 10.03 7.67
CA VAL A 74 13.10 11.32 7.74
C VAL A 74 13.96 12.33 8.48
N LYS A 75 14.36 13.40 7.78
CA LYS A 75 15.21 14.48 8.34
C LYS A 75 14.37 15.49 9.09
N GLU A 76 15.03 16.21 10.01
CA GLU A 76 14.47 17.40 10.69
C GLU A 76 13.13 17.15 11.41
N ALA A 77 12.88 15.92 11.83
CA ALA A 77 11.71 15.57 12.62
C ALA A 77 11.89 16.09 14.05
N THR A 78 10.81 16.60 14.62
CA THR A 78 10.71 16.86 16.05
C THR A 78 10.29 15.56 16.73
N VAL A 79 11.12 15.06 17.66
CA VAL A 79 10.90 13.81 18.37
C VAL A 79 10.88 14.07 19.87
N LEU A 80 9.76 13.73 20.52
CA LEU A 80 9.56 13.84 21.95
C LEU A 80 9.28 12.46 22.55
N LEU A 81 9.84 12.14 23.71
CA LEU A 81 9.45 10.98 24.52
C LEU A 81 8.94 11.49 25.87
N GLY A 82 7.63 11.42 26.08
CA GLY A 82 6.98 12.18 27.15
C GLY A 82 7.19 13.68 26.95
N SER A 83 7.79 14.36 27.92
CA SER A 83 8.13 15.78 27.85
C SER A 83 9.58 16.06 27.41
N PHE A 84 10.35 15.03 27.06
CA PHE A 84 11.77 15.17 26.76
C PHE A 84 12.02 15.18 25.27
N ALA A 85 12.71 16.22 24.77
CA ALA A 85 13.11 16.31 23.38
C ALA A 85 14.31 15.40 23.10
N ALA A 86 14.24 14.62 22.02
CA ALA A 86 15.34 13.82 21.54
C ALA A 86 16.31 14.69 20.73
N THR A 87 17.61 14.39 20.83
CA THR A 87 18.65 15.05 20.05
C THR A 87 19.00 14.20 18.83
N PRO A 88 19.20 14.77 17.64
CA PRO A 88 19.70 14.03 16.48
C PRO A 88 21.02 13.32 16.79
N SER A 89 21.16 12.05 16.41
CA SER A 89 22.31 11.20 16.74
C SER A 89 22.85 10.44 15.52
N GLY A 90 23.86 11.03 14.87
CA GLY A 90 24.56 10.42 13.74
C GLY A 90 23.87 10.65 12.39
N PRO A 91 23.88 9.67 11.46
CA PRO A 91 23.30 9.85 10.13
C PRO A 91 21.80 10.12 10.22
N GLU A 92 21.29 10.77 9.17
CA GLU A 92 19.93 11.33 9.08
C GLU A 92 18.83 10.39 9.58
N GLY A 93 17.81 10.95 10.24
CA GLY A 93 16.64 10.23 10.75
C GLY A 93 16.85 9.43 12.03
N ARG A 94 17.98 9.61 12.75
CA ARG A 94 18.23 9.00 14.06
C ARG A 94 18.25 10.04 15.16
N TYR A 95 17.60 9.71 16.28
CA TYR A 95 17.47 10.58 17.44
C TYR A 95 17.75 9.77 18.70
N THR A 96 18.37 10.38 19.70
CA THR A 96 18.61 9.76 21.00
C THR A 96 18.00 10.62 22.09
N VAL A 97 17.32 9.99 23.03
CA VAL A 97 16.77 10.65 24.21
C VAL A 97 17.08 9.80 25.44
N THR A 98 17.52 10.47 26.50
CA THR A 98 17.67 9.85 27.82
C THR A 98 16.57 10.42 28.72
N VAL A 99 15.71 9.55 29.23
CA VAL A 99 14.56 9.95 30.04
C VAL A 99 14.51 9.14 31.34
N PRO A 100 14.03 9.72 32.44
CA PRO A 100 13.71 8.97 33.64
C PRO A 100 12.72 7.84 33.33
N THR A 101 12.90 6.69 33.98
CA THR A 101 11.93 5.59 33.86
C THR A 101 10.69 5.94 34.66
N ALA A 102 9.55 6.10 33.97
CA ALA A 102 8.24 6.22 34.60
C ALA A 102 7.84 4.84 35.15
N VAL A 103 7.40 4.78 36.39
CA VAL A 103 7.07 3.53 37.09
C VAL A 103 5.71 3.65 37.77
N ASP A 104 4.95 2.56 37.73
CA ASP A 104 3.69 2.44 38.43
C ASP A 104 3.95 2.34 39.93
N GLN A 105 3.29 3.19 40.72
CA GLN A 105 3.59 3.27 42.16
C GLN A 105 3.10 2.06 42.96
N GLU A 106 2.16 1.28 42.46
CA GLU A 106 1.65 0.09 43.16
C GLU A 106 2.52 -1.13 42.86
N THR A 107 2.81 -1.36 41.58
CA THR A 107 3.49 -2.55 41.06
C THR A 107 5.00 -2.38 40.91
N GLY A 108 5.50 -1.14 40.88
CA GLY A 108 6.90 -0.79 40.63
C GLY A 108 7.38 -1.08 39.20
N GLN A 109 6.46 -1.43 38.29
CA GLN A 109 6.78 -1.78 36.91
C GLN A 109 6.91 -0.52 36.02
N PRO A 110 7.82 -0.53 35.02
CA PRO A 110 7.91 0.55 34.05
C PRO A 110 6.60 0.78 33.28
N VAL A 111 6.17 2.03 33.19
CA VAL A 111 4.97 2.46 32.45
C VAL A 111 5.37 2.99 31.07
N PRO A 112 4.64 2.65 30.00
CA PRO A 112 4.92 3.19 28.67
C PRO A 112 4.79 4.72 28.63
N GLN A 113 5.75 5.36 27.98
CA GLN A 113 5.71 6.79 27.62
C GLN A 113 5.46 6.91 26.13
N ASN A 114 4.69 7.92 25.70
CA ASN A 114 4.44 8.12 24.29
C ASN A 114 5.64 8.80 23.63
N VAL A 115 6.19 8.17 22.58
CA VAL A 115 7.01 8.88 21.60
C VAL A 115 6.09 9.61 20.64
N GLN A 116 6.24 10.92 20.56
CA GLN A 116 5.54 11.80 19.62
C GLN A 116 6.53 12.26 18.56
N ILE A 117 6.16 12.10 17.29
CA ILE A 117 7.01 12.48 16.17
C ILE A 117 6.20 13.34 15.22
N SER A 118 6.74 14.50 14.89
CA SER A 118 6.21 15.43 13.88
C SER A 118 7.31 15.78 12.89
N ALA A 119 6.98 15.80 11.60
CA ALA A 119 7.89 16.15 10.53
C ALA A 119 7.11 16.77 9.37
N ASP A 120 7.69 17.76 8.69
CA ASP A 120 7.04 18.42 7.57
C ASP A 120 6.71 17.43 6.44
N GLY A 121 5.47 17.50 5.95
CA GLY A 121 4.96 16.59 4.93
C GLY A 121 4.68 15.15 5.41
N PHE A 122 4.65 14.89 6.72
CA PHE A 122 4.24 13.61 7.31
C PHE A 122 3.06 13.75 8.27
N GLN A 123 2.35 12.65 8.49
CA GLN A 123 1.31 12.58 9.52
C GLN A 123 1.97 12.37 10.89
N ASP A 124 1.58 13.20 11.85
CA ASP A 124 2.03 13.06 13.24
C ASP A 124 1.71 11.67 13.78
N THR A 125 2.65 11.10 14.53
CA THR A 125 2.52 9.74 15.08
C THR A 125 2.82 9.76 16.57
N ALA A 126 2.02 9.02 17.33
CA ALA A 126 2.25 8.73 18.75
C ALA A 126 2.33 7.22 18.96
N ARG A 127 3.37 6.74 19.66
CA ARG A 127 3.55 5.31 19.97
C ARG A 127 3.99 5.11 21.42
N PRO A 128 3.41 4.17 22.17
CA PRO A 128 3.90 3.85 23.51
C PRO A 128 5.26 3.13 23.45
N VAL A 129 6.20 3.57 24.28
CA VAL A 129 7.53 2.97 24.47
C VAL A 129 7.78 2.82 25.97
N THR A 130 8.05 1.59 26.41
CA THR A 130 8.43 1.30 27.80
C THR A 130 9.93 1.46 27.96
N VAL A 131 10.35 2.51 28.66
CA VAL A 131 11.77 2.79 28.94
C VAL A 131 12.25 1.80 30.00
N VAL A 132 13.41 1.17 29.75
CA VAL A 132 14.03 0.26 30.71
C VAL A 132 15.17 0.97 31.45
N PRO A 133 15.21 0.94 32.79
CA PRO A 133 16.25 1.59 33.58
C PRO A 133 17.65 1.11 33.20
N LYS A 134 18.62 2.03 33.13
CA LYS A 134 20.05 1.75 32.83
C LYS A 134 20.30 1.02 31.50
N SER A 135 19.30 0.95 30.62
CA SER A 135 19.37 0.23 29.35
C SER A 135 19.36 1.20 28.18
N THR A 136 19.91 0.75 27.05
CA THR A 136 19.76 1.41 25.76
C THR A 136 18.82 0.59 24.88
N GLN A 137 17.73 1.20 24.45
CA GLN A 137 16.74 0.61 23.56
C GLN A 137 16.83 1.20 22.16
N ASN A 138 16.47 0.42 21.15
CA ASN A 138 16.35 0.89 19.78
C ASN A 138 14.89 0.74 19.32
N VAL A 139 14.29 1.81 18.83
CA VAL A 139 12.91 1.87 18.35
C VAL A 139 12.90 2.41 16.93
N THR A 140 12.26 1.69 16.01
CA THR A 140 12.00 2.18 14.66
C THR A 140 10.54 2.62 14.55
N VAL A 141 10.32 3.82 14.00
CA VAL A 141 8.99 4.35 13.70
C VAL A 141 8.91 4.67 12.22
N LEU A 142 7.85 4.18 11.57
CA LEU A 142 7.53 4.47 10.18
C LEU A 142 6.49 5.59 10.16
N LEU A 143 6.81 6.72 9.52
CA LEU A 143 5.87 7.83 9.36
C LEU A 143 5.11 7.69 8.05
N LYS A 144 3.79 7.85 8.12
CA LYS A 144 2.94 7.94 6.94
C LYS A 144 3.10 9.34 6.33
N PRO A 145 3.41 9.47 5.04
CA PRO A 145 3.49 10.78 4.41
C PRO A 145 2.12 11.45 4.31
N GLY A 146 2.13 12.77 4.16
CA GLY A 146 0.99 13.52 3.66
C GLY A 146 0.56 13.01 2.29
N MET A 147 -0.70 13.25 1.93
CA MET A 147 -1.27 12.81 0.66
C MET A 147 -1.48 14.01 -0.26
N ALA A 148 -1.26 13.79 -1.54
CA ALA A 148 -1.53 14.73 -2.61
C ALA A 148 -2.36 14.06 -3.70
N THR A 149 -3.03 14.88 -4.51
CA THR A 149 -3.84 14.38 -5.62
C THR A 149 -3.11 14.58 -6.94
N VAL A 150 -3.10 13.56 -7.78
CA VAL A 150 -2.73 13.67 -9.19
C VAL A 150 -3.98 13.46 -10.02
N THR A 151 -4.24 14.36 -10.96
CA THR A 151 -5.33 14.25 -11.91
C THR A 151 -4.81 14.27 -13.34
N GLY A 152 -5.63 13.79 -14.27
CA GLY A 152 -5.29 13.84 -15.68
C GLY A 152 -6.39 13.25 -16.53
N PHE A 153 -6.07 13.07 -17.81
CA PHE A 153 -6.98 12.52 -18.79
C PHE A 153 -6.38 11.28 -19.44
N VAL A 154 -7.21 10.26 -19.65
CA VAL A 154 -6.89 9.05 -20.39
C VAL A 154 -7.85 8.91 -21.56
N MET A 155 -7.32 8.53 -22.71
CA MET A 155 -8.06 8.29 -23.95
C MET A 155 -7.57 7.01 -24.61
N THR A 156 -8.33 6.49 -25.57
CA THR A 156 -7.89 5.39 -26.42
C THR A 156 -7.28 5.93 -27.71
N ALA A 157 -6.33 5.20 -28.29
CA ALA A 157 -5.74 5.56 -29.57
C ALA A 157 -6.82 5.62 -30.68
N PRO A 158 -6.67 6.48 -31.71
CA PRO A 158 -7.60 6.52 -32.83
C PRO A 158 -7.83 5.14 -33.47
N GLY A 159 -9.08 4.82 -33.78
CA GLY A 159 -9.46 3.50 -34.31
C GLY A 159 -9.44 2.38 -33.27
N SER A 160 -9.26 2.73 -31.98
CA SER A 160 -9.60 1.82 -30.89
C SER A 160 -11.11 1.67 -30.80
N PRO A 161 -11.59 0.48 -30.43
CA PRO A 161 -13.01 0.22 -30.25
C PRO A 161 -13.63 1.03 -29.10
N PRO A 162 -14.95 1.26 -29.12
CA PRO A 162 -15.68 1.87 -28.01
C PRO A 162 -15.40 1.11 -26.71
N THR A 163 -14.95 1.83 -25.68
CA THR A 163 -14.55 1.22 -24.41
C THR A 163 -15.05 2.04 -23.23
N ASP A 164 -15.44 1.35 -22.15
CA ASP A 164 -15.80 1.97 -20.89
C ASP A 164 -14.53 2.31 -20.09
N LEU A 165 -14.10 3.57 -20.17
CA LEU A 165 -12.89 4.06 -19.51
C LEU A 165 -12.98 4.00 -17.98
N ALA A 166 -14.17 3.88 -17.39
CA ALA A 166 -14.32 3.72 -15.95
C ALA A 166 -13.78 2.37 -15.43
N LYS A 167 -13.52 1.41 -16.33
CA LYS A 167 -12.91 0.12 -16.00
C LYS A 167 -11.38 0.15 -15.90
N ILE A 168 -10.76 1.30 -16.15
CA ILE A 168 -9.30 1.45 -16.03
C ILE A 168 -8.92 1.40 -14.55
N SER A 169 -7.98 0.51 -14.23
CA SER A 169 -7.30 0.48 -12.93
C SER A 169 -6.18 1.52 -12.93
N VAL A 170 -6.14 2.36 -11.89
CA VAL A 170 -5.10 3.39 -11.69
C VAL A 170 -4.35 3.08 -10.41
N LYS A 171 -3.03 2.91 -10.49
CA LYS A 171 -2.17 2.59 -9.34
C LYS A 171 -0.82 3.30 -9.43
N ILE A 172 -0.08 3.38 -8.33
CA ILE A 172 1.32 3.76 -8.35
C ILE A 172 2.17 2.52 -8.14
N GLN A 173 3.20 2.33 -8.96
CA GLN A 173 4.12 1.21 -8.79
C GLN A 173 4.91 1.35 -7.49
N ASN A 174 5.11 0.22 -6.80
CA ASN A 174 5.93 0.11 -5.59
C ASN A 174 5.51 1.02 -4.43
N VAL A 175 4.25 1.48 -4.42
CA VAL A 175 3.61 2.13 -3.29
C VAL A 175 2.49 1.22 -2.81
N GLY A 176 2.42 0.98 -1.50
CA GLY A 176 1.39 0.13 -0.91
C GLY A 176 -0.03 0.58 -1.33
N ALA A 177 -0.92 -0.38 -1.57
CA ALA A 177 -2.29 -0.11 -2.01
C ALA A 177 -3.07 0.70 -0.96
N GLU A 178 -2.69 0.61 0.32
CA GLU A 178 -3.22 1.40 1.42
C GLU A 178 -2.86 2.90 1.36
N LEU A 179 -1.90 3.26 0.51
CA LEU A 179 -1.44 4.63 0.29
C LEU A 179 -1.83 5.17 -1.10
N THR A 180 -2.63 4.43 -1.87
CA THR A 180 -3.11 4.91 -3.18
C THR A 180 -4.59 4.59 -3.38
N GLN A 181 -5.34 5.58 -3.84
CA GLN A 181 -6.74 5.38 -4.23
C GLN A 181 -6.98 6.12 -5.53
N GLY A 182 -7.20 5.36 -6.60
CA GLY A 182 -7.38 5.85 -7.95
C GLY A 182 -8.77 5.58 -8.49
N THR A 183 -9.32 6.51 -9.27
CA THR A 183 -10.59 6.35 -9.99
C THR A 183 -10.48 6.94 -11.38
N VAL A 184 -11.25 6.39 -12.33
CA VAL A 184 -11.42 6.93 -13.68
C VAL A 184 -12.90 7.09 -13.96
N THR A 185 -13.27 8.23 -14.53
CA THR A 185 -14.62 8.51 -15.01
C THR A 185 -14.81 7.97 -16.43
N GLN A 186 -16.07 7.76 -16.85
CA GLN A 186 -16.36 7.36 -18.23
C GLN A 186 -15.86 8.38 -19.27
N ALA A 187 -15.78 9.66 -18.87
CA ALA A 187 -15.21 10.73 -19.70
C ALA A 187 -13.68 10.63 -19.85
N GLY A 188 -12.99 9.72 -19.15
CA GLY A 188 -11.54 9.57 -19.21
C GLY A 188 -10.78 10.48 -18.23
N THR A 189 -11.46 11.25 -17.38
CA THR A 189 -10.77 11.96 -16.30
C THR A 189 -10.43 10.98 -15.19
N PHE A 190 -9.16 10.95 -14.77
CA PHE A 190 -8.72 10.14 -13.63
C PHE A 190 -8.26 11.03 -12.47
N THR A 191 -8.39 10.48 -11.26
CA THR A 191 -7.85 11.06 -10.02
C THR A 191 -7.16 9.95 -9.23
N ILE A 192 -6.01 10.25 -8.62
CA ILE A 192 -5.32 9.31 -7.73
C ILE A 192 -4.68 10.05 -6.55
N GLN A 193 -4.90 9.54 -5.35
CA GLN A 193 -4.16 9.95 -4.16
C GLN A 193 -2.78 9.29 -4.15
N VAL A 194 -1.74 10.08 -3.89
CA VAL A 194 -0.35 9.64 -3.84
C VAL A 194 0.38 10.23 -2.65
N PRO A 195 1.42 9.58 -2.11
CA PRO A 195 2.33 10.20 -1.16
C PRO A 195 2.85 11.55 -1.69
N ALA A 196 2.65 12.61 -0.94
CA ALA A 196 3.08 13.95 -1.30
C ALA A 196 4.61 14.08 -1.20
N SER A 197 5.19 14.95 -2.03
CA SER A 197 6.56 15.42 -1.82
C SER A 197 6.64 16.25 -0.53
N THR A 198 7.84 16.43 0.01
CA THR A 198 8.08 17.41 1.08
C THR A 198 8.93 18.56 0.54
N ALA A 199 9.12 19.62 1.32
CA ALA A 199 10.01 20.73 0.94
C ALA A 199 11.45 20.27 0.66
N THR A 200 11.88 19.20 1.33
CA THR A 200 13.25 18.65 1.26
C THR A 200 13.37 17.39 0.42
N ARG A 201 12.24 16.81 -0.04
CA ARG A 201 12.22 15.54 -0.77
C ARG A 201 11.18 15.53 -1.90
N THR A 202 11.67 15.52 -3.13
CA THR A 202 10.83 15.28 -4.32
C THR A 202 10.55 13.79 -4.52
N ARG A 203 9.28 13.41 -4.58
CA ARG A 203 8.87 12.05 -4.93
C ARG A 203 8.61 11.92 -6.43
N LYS A 204 9.38 11.02 -7.04
CA LYS A 204 9.17 10.56 -8.41
C LYS A 204 8.48 9.21 -8.35
N LEU A 205 7.30 9.14 -8.93
CA LEU A 205 6.40 8.00 -8.91
C LEU A 205 6.16 7.51 -10.34
N THR A 206 5.74 6.25 -10.48
CA THR A 206 5.29 5.72 -11.77
C THR A 206 3.81 5.37 -11.65
N LEU A 207 2.98 6.14 -12.34
CA LEU A 207 1.56 5.87 -12.53
C LEU A 207 1.40 4.70 -13.49
N GLU A 208 0.64 3.71 -13.08
CA GLU A 208 0.25 2.55 -13.87
C GLU A 208 -1.24 2.63 -14.18
N LEU A 209 -1.57 2.63 -15.47
CA LEU A 209 -2.93 2.55 -15.99
C LEU A 209 -3.08 1.24 -16.73
N SER A 210 -3.98 0.39 -16.25
CA SER A 210 -4.22 -0.94 -16.83
C SER A 210 -5.70 -1.18 -17.06
N MET A 211 -6.00 -1.85 -18.17
CA MET A 211 -7.34 -2.25 -18.56
C MET A 211 -7.24 -3.51 -19.41
N LEU A 212 -8.21 -4.40 -19.28
CA LEU A 212 -8.25 -5.64 -20.05
C LEU A 212 -8.18 -5.37 -21.55
N ASN A 213 -7.37 -6.14 -22.29
CA ASN A 213 -7.14 -6.04 -23.73
C ASN A 213 -6.42 -4.76 -24.20
N PHE A 214 -5.81 -4.01 -23.29
CA PHE A 214 -4.98 -2.84 -23.61
C PHE A 214 -3.59 -3.02 -23.02
N LYS A 215 -2.59 -2.47 -23.71
CA LYS A 215 -1.24 -2.38 -23.18
C LYS A 215 -1.24 -1.48 -21.94
N THR A 216 -0.65 -1.95 -20.86
CA THR A 216 -0.43 -1.15 -19.65
C THR A 216 0.38 0.10 -19.99
N ALA A 217 -0.12 1.27 -19.58
CA ALA A 217 0.61 2.52 -19.70
C ALA A 217 1.32 2.85 -18.39
N LEU A 218 2.62 3.16 -18.50
CA LEU A 218 3.46 3.58 -17.38
C LEU A 218 3.86 5.04 -17.59
N VAL A 219 3.49 5.90 -16.65
CA VAL A 219 3.67 7.34 -16.77
C VAL A 219 4.44 7.88 -15.57
N PRO A 220 5.60 8.52 -15.77
CA PRO A 220 6.33 9.14 -14.67
C PRO A 220 5.54 10.36 -14.17
N VAL A 221 5.42 10.48 -12.85
CA VAL A 221 4.72 11.57 -12.17
C VAL A 221 5.57 12.10 -11.04
N ILE A 222 5.59 13.43 -10.88
CA ILE A 222 6.17 14.08 -9.71
C ILE A 222 5.02 14.47 -8.79
N ALA A 223 4.99 13.93 -7.56
CA ALA A 223 3.96 14.28 -6.59
C ALA A 223 4.17 15.73 -6.13
N PRO A 224 3.11 16.56 -6.02
CA PRO A 224 3.25 17.89 -5.46
C PRO A 224 3.49 17.82 -3.95
N VAL A 225 3.90 18.95 -3.36
CA VAL A 225 4.09 19.07 -1.89
C VAL A 225 2.74 19.05 -1.17
N THR A 226 1.74 19.72 -1.73
CA THR A 226 0.36 19.72 -1.25
C THR A 226 -0.62 19.88 -2.40
N GLY A 227 -1.90 19.58 -2.16
CA GLY A 227 -2.99 19.86 -3.10
C GLY A 227 -3.00 18.93 -4.30
N THR A 228 -3.28 19.51 -5.47
CA THR A 228 -3.55 18.78 -6.72
C THR A 228 -2.61 19.20 -7.83
N THR A 229 -2.01 18.23 -8.51
CA THR A 229 -1.30 18.42 -9.78
C THR A 229 -2.08 17.75 -10.90
N THR A 230 -2.22 18.44 -12.04
CA THR A 230 -2.79 17.88 -13.26
C THR A 230 -1.68 17.54 -14.25
N LEU A 231 -1.70 16.32 -14.81
CA LEU A 231 -0.78 15.95 -15.87
C LEU A 231 -1.08 16.77 -17.13
N PRO A 232 -0.07 17.43 -17.73
CA PRO A 232 -0.30 18.34 -18.85
C PRO A 232 -0.66 17.62 -20.16
N GLN A 233 -0.31 16.34 -20.28
CA GLN A 233 -0.57 15.52 -21.45
C GLN A 233 -1.59 14.43 -21.15
N GLY A 234 -2.52 14.22 -22.08
CA GLY A 234 -3.42 13.07 -22.04
C GLY A 234 -2.64 11.77 -22.24
N ILE A 235 -3.07 10.72 -21.55
CA ILE A 235 -2.46 9.39 -21.65
C ILE A 235 -3.26 8.57 -22.65
N THR A 236 -2.59 8.03 -23.67
CA THR A 236 -3.23 7.24 -24.71
C THR A 236 -3.03 5.75 -24.44
N LEU A 237 -4.12 5.03 -24.17
CA LEU A 237 -4.12 3.58 -24.11
C LEU A 237 -4.18 2.99 -25.51
N THR A 238 -3.34 1.98 -25.77
CA THR A 238 -3.29 1.26 -27.04
C THR A 238 -3.88 -0.12 -26.85
N ALA A 239 -4.91 -0.46 -27.64
CA ALA A 239 -5.49 -1.80 -27.63
C ALA A 239 -4.43 -2.85 -28.04
N GLU A 240 -4.45 -4.00 -27.38
CA GLU A 240 -3.70 -5.16 -27.84
C GLU A 240 -4.35 -5.73 -29.10
N THR A 241 -3.55 -6.09 -30.10
CA THR A 241 -4.04 -6.53 -31.40
C THR A 241 -3.44 -7.85 -31.83
N VAL A 242 -4.23 -8.64 -32.54
CA VAL A 242 -3.85 -9.90 -33.20
C VAL A 242 -4.07 -9.81 -34.70
N ASP A 243 -3.36 -10.63 -35.48
CA ASP A 243 -3.73 -10.86 -36.88
C ASP A 243 -4.87 -11.87 -36.94
N VAL A 244 -6.04 -11.43 -37.38
CA VAL A 244 -7.17 -12.31 -37.68
C VAL A 244 -6.99 -12.84 -39.09
N THR A 245 -6.87 -14.15 -39.20
CA THR A 245 -6.65 -14.84 -40.48
C THR A 245 -7.73 -15.87 -40.74
N GLY A 246 -7.99 -16.17 -42.02
CA GLY A 246 -8.94 -17.20 -42.38
C GLY A 246 -9.06 -17.39 -43.89
N GLU A 247 -10.00 -18.24 -44.28
CA GLU A 247 -10.31 -18.55 -45.68
C GLU A 247 -11.78 -18.23 -45.96
N VAL A 248 -12.04 -17.78 -47.19
CA VAL A 248 -13.37 -17.57 -47.76
C VAL A 248 -13.48 -18.45 -48.99
N ARG A 249 -14.57 -19.23 -49.06
CA ARG A 249 -14.96 -20.02 -50.22
C ARG A 249 -16.27 -19.52 -50.78
N LEU A 250 -16.38 -19.64 -52.10
CA LEU A 250 -17.60 -19.36 -52.83
C LEU A 250 -18.68 -20.41 -52.53
N SER A 251 -19.94 -20.08 -52.81
CA SER A 251 -21.08 -20.97 -52.60
C SER A 251 -20.99 -22.28 -53.39
N ASP A 252 -20.26 -22.28 -54.51
CA ASP A 252 -19.95 -23.44 -55.35
C ASP A 252 -18.74 -24.27 -54.85
N GLY A 253 -18.12 -23.86 -53.74
CA GLY A 253 -16.93 -24.50 -53.16
C GLY A 253 -15.60 -24.02 -53.74
N GLY A 254 -15.61 -23.15 -54.75
CA GLY A 254 -14.43 -22.56 -55.36
C GLY A 254 -13.75 -21.50 -54.49
N THR A 255 -12.53 -21.12 -54.87
CA THR A 255 -11.83 -19.98 -54.26
C THR A 255 -12.16 -18.69 -55.00
N PRO A 256 -12.38 -17.57 -54.28
CA PRO A 256 -12.52 -16.26 -54.91
C PRO A 256 -11.28 -15.91 -55.77
N PRO A 257 -11.46 -15.34 -56.97
CA PRO A 257 -10.37 -15.01 -57.88
C PRO A 257 -9.66 -13.70 -57.47
N ASP A 258 -8.33 -13.63 -57.60
CA ASP A 258 -7.54 -12.48 -57.10
C ASP A 258 -7.84 -11.13 -57.76
N ASP A 259 -8.40 -11.14 -58.97
CA ASP A 259 -8.73 -9.95 -59.77
C ASP A 259 -10.15 -9.40 -59.49
N GLY A 260 -10.90 -10.01 -58.57
CA GLY A 260 -12.21 -9.53 -58.13
C GLY A 260 -12.13 -8.44 -57.05
N PRO A 261 -13.23 -7.69 -56.79
CA PRO A 261 -13.32 -6.73 -55.68
C PRO A 261 -13.46 -7.43 -54.30
N ASN A 262 -12.67 -8.48 -54.07
CA ASN A 262 -12.80 -9.39 -52.94
C ASN A 262 -12.14 -8.80 -51.70
N LYS A 263 -12.89 -8.76 -50.60
CA LYS A 263 -12.40 -8.18 -49.35
C LYS A 263 -13.09 -8.78 -48.13
N VAL A 264 -12.43 -8.59 -47.00
CA VAL A 264 -13.00 -8.80 -45.67
C VAL A 264 -13.02 -7.47 -44.93
N LEU A 265 -14.13 -7.19 -44.26
CA LEU A 265 -14.36 -6.00 -43.44
C LEU A 265 -14.61 -6.42 -41.99
N LEU A 266 -13.86 -5.81 -41.06
CA LEU A 266 -14.23 -5.74 -39.64
C LEU A 266 -15.15 -4.55 -39.45
N VAL A 267 -16.45 -4.82 -39.32
CA VAL A 267 -17.51 -3.81 -39.42
C VAL A 267 -17.36 -2.72 -38.35
N GLU A 268 -17.13 -3.12 -37.10
CA GLU A 268 -17.06 -2.21 -35.94
C GLU A 268 -15.85 -1.26 -36.02
N LEU A 269 -14.80 -1.66 -36.74
CA LEU A 269 -13.56 -0.90 -36.88
C LEU A 269 -13.47 -0.16 -38.23
N GLY A 270 -14.37 -0.45 -39.17
CA GLY A 270 -14.26 0.02 -40.56
C GLY A 270 -12.99 -0.44 -41.27
N ARG A 271 -12.31 -1.49 -40.78
CA ARG A 271 -11.02 -1.96 -41.30
C ARG A 271 -11.23 -3.04 -42.34
N GLN A 272 -10.65 -2.86 -43.51
CA GLN A 272 -10.73 -3.81 -44.61
C GLN A 272 -9.38 -4.45 -44.92
N ALA A 273 -9.41 -5.71 -45.36
CA ALA A 273 -8.27 -6.43 -45.90
C ALA A 273 -8.65 -7.08 -47.24
N PRO A 274 -7.72 -7.13 -48.20
CA PRO A 274 -7.95 -7.84 -49.47
C PRO A 274 -8.05 -9.35 -49.24
N LEU A 275 -8.82 -10.02 -50.09
CA LEU A 275 -8.81 -11.48 -50.20
C LEU A 275 -7.87 -11.91 -51.33
N GLN A 276 -6.83 -12.67 -51.00
CA GLN A 276 -5.87 -13.24 -51.96
C GLN A 276 -5.93 -14.75 -51.90
N GLY A 277 -6.31 -15.40 -53.00
CA GLY A 277 -6.52 -16.84 -53.10
C GLY A 277 -7.55 -17.34 -52.11
N GLY A 278 -8.57 -16.52 -51.81
CA GLY A 278 -9.56 -16.78 -50.76
C GLY A 278 -9.07 -16.56 -49.33
N ARG A 279 -7.81 -16.17 -49.10
CA ARG A 279 -7.28 -15.93 -47.75
C ARG A 279 -7.23 -14.45 -47.41
N TYR A 280 -7.37 -14.13 -46.13
CA TYR A 280 -7.24 -12.76 -45.62
C TYR A 280 -6.41 -12.73 -44.33
N SER A 281 -5.86 -11.54 -44.04
CA SER A 281 -5.24 -11.19 -42.77
C SER A 281 -5.60 -9.75 -42.41
N VAL A 282 -6.14 -9.52 -41.22
CA VAL A 282 -6.56 -8.19 -40.76
C VAL A 282 -6.26 -8.00 -39.27
N LYS A 283 -5.69 -6.85 -38.90
CA LYS A 283 -5.40 -6.53 -37.49
C LYS A 283 -6.66 -6.17 -36.71
N ALA A 284 -6.94 -6.91 -35.65
CA ALA A 284 -8.10 -6.72 -34.77
C ALA A 284 -7.70 -6.65 -33.29
N PRO A 285 -8.44 -5.91 -32.44
CA PRO A 285 -8.23 -5.88 -31.01
C PRO A 285 -8.62 -7.21 -30.34
N VAL A 286 -7.91 -7.56 -29.27
CA VAL A 286 -8.16 -8.77 -28.48
C VAL A 286 -9.41 -8.62 -27.61
N GLY A 287 -10.11 -9.73 -27.37
CA GLY A 287 -11.16 -9.87 -26.36
C GLY A 287 -12.44 -9.10 -26.66
N GLN A 288 -12.65 -8.73 -27.92
CA GLN A 288 -13.82 -7.98 -28.36
C GLN A 288 -14.65 -8.76 -29.36
N THR A 289 -15.97 -8.66 -29.23
CA THR A 289 -16.90 -9.18 -30.22
C THR A 289 -16.86 -8.30 -31.48
N LEU A 290 -16.46 -8.90 -32.59
CA LEU A 290 -16.35 -8.24 -33.89
C LEU A 290 -17.14 -9.01 -34.94
N THR A 291 -17.68 -8.27 -35.90
CA THR A 291 -18.35 -8.80 -37.07
C THR A 291 -17.40 -8.78 -38.24
N LEU A 292 -17.15 -9.97 -38.78
CA LEU A 292 -16.34 -10.16 -39.97
C LEU A 292 -17.27 -10.37 -41.17
N GLN A 293 -17.22 -9.46 -42.13
CA GLN A 293 -18.01 -9.53 -43.36
C GLN A 293 -17.10 -9.76 -44.56
N ALA A 294 -17.27 -10.89 -45.24
CA ALA A 294 -16.59 -11.19 -46.49
C ALA A 294 -17.47 -10.81 -47.68
N THR A 295 -16.86 -10.21 -48.69
CA THR A 295 -17.44 -9.99 -50.02
C THR A 295 -16.52 -10.66 -51.03
N ALA A 296 -17.06 -11.57 -51.82
CA ALA A 296 -16.31 -12.31 -52.83
C ALA A 296 -17.07 -12.34 -54.17
N PHE A 297 -16.35 -12.22 -55.27
CA PHE A 297 -16.89 -12.26 -56.61
C PHE A 297 -16.80 -13.68 -57.17
N ASN A 298 -17.95 -14.25 -57.51
CA ASN A 298 -18.03 -15.53 -58.19
C ASN A 298 -18.04 -15.30 -59.71
N LYS A 299 -16.95 -15.72 -60.39
CA LYS A 299 -16.82 -15.64 -61.86
C LYS A 299 -17.78 -16.57 -62.60
N ALA A 300 -18.12 -17.74 -62.04
CA ALA A 300 -18.98 -18.72 -62.69
C ALA A 300 -20.44 -18.21 -62.76
N THR A 301 -20.89 -17.50 -61.73
CA THR A 301 -22.24 -16.92 -61.67
C THR A 301 -22.29 -15.44 -62.02
N ASN A 302 -21.13 -14.80 -62.18
CA ASN A 302 -20.94 -13.37 -62.42
C ASN A 302 -21.65 -12.49 -61.36
N ARG A 303 -21.52 -12.84 -60.08
CA ARG A 303 -22.20 -12.17 -58.95
C ARG A 303 -21.26 -11.95 -57.76
N LEU A 304 -21.59 -10.96 -56.94
CA LEU A 304 -20.99 -10.82 -55.60
C LEU A 304 -21.77 -11.69 -54.62
N GLU A 305 -21.04 -12.46 -53.84
CA GLU A 305 -21.55 -13.31 -52.77
C GLU A 305 -20.99 -12.81 -51.43
N PHE A 306 -21.74 -13.07 -50.36
CA PHE A 306 -21.43 -12.53 -49.04
C PHE A 306 -21.42 -13.63 -47.98
N ALA A 307 -20.52 -13.47 -47.01
CA ALA A 307 -20.54 -14.25 -45.79
C ALA A 307 -20.31 -13.32 -44.59
N GLN A 308 -20.89 -13.69 -43.46
CA GLN A 308 -20.69 -12.96 -42.21
C GLN A 308 -20.54 -13.94 -41.06
N THR A 309 -19.65 -13.61 -40.13
CA THR A 309 -19.52 -14.31 -38.85
C THR A 309 -19.20 -13.33 -37.74
N THR A 310 -19.38 -13.79 -36.50
CA THR A 310 -18.98 -13.06 -35.31
C THR A 310 -17.78 -13.77 -34.67
N ILE A 311 -16.76 -13.01 -34.31
CA ILE A 311 -15.53 -13.50 -33.71
C ILE A 311 -15.23 -12.75 -32.41
N VAL A 312 -14.48 -13.41 -31.52
CA VAL A 312 -13.85 -12.77 -30.36
C VAL A 312 -12.36 -13.10 -30.43
N PRO A 313 -11.52 -12.23 -31.02
CA PRO A 313 -10.11 -12.55 -31.21
C PRO A 313 -9.41 -12.72 -29.87
N THR A 314 -8.64 -13.79 -29.71
CA THR A 314 -7.81 -14.03 -28.52
C THR A 314 -6.33 -14.01 -28.91
N SER A 315 -5.48 -13.56 -28.00
CA SER A 315 -4.03 -13.67 -28.15
C SER A 315 -3.56 -14.99 -27.55
N ASP A 316 -2.57 -15.62 -28.19
CA ASP A 316 -1.87 -16.79 -27.67
C ASP A 316 -0.66 -16.42 -26.76
N GLY A 317 -0.43 -15.12 -26.55
CA GLY A 317 0.68 -14.60 -25.76
C GLY A 317 2.02 -14.54 -26.50
N SER A 318 2.06 -14.91 -27.79
CA SER A 318 3.27 -14.79 -28.62
C SER A 318 3.56 -13.33 -29.01
N GLN A 319 4.76 -13.06 -29.51
CA GLN A 319 5.14 -11.72 -30.00
C GLN A 319 4.38 -11.29 -31.26
N SER A 320 3.80 -12.24 -32.00
CA SER A 320 3.04 -11.99 -33.23
C SER A 320 1.80 -12.88 -33.24
N PRO A 321 0.82 -12.57 -32.38
CA PRO A 321 -0.29 -13.46 -32.12
C PRO A 321 -1.25 -13.50 -33.32
N VAL A 322 -1.68 -14.70 -33.68
CA VAL A 322 -2.58 -14.98 -34.80
C VAL A 322 -3.86 -15.63 -34.28
N PHE A 323 -5.01 -15.13 -34.74
CA PHE A 323 -6.32 -15.71 -34.47
C PHE A 323 -6.91 -16.27 -35.77
N SER A 324 -7.15 -17.57 -35.82
CA SER A 324 -7.66 -18.25 -37.00
C SER A 324 -9.18 -18.41 -36.95
N VAL A 325 -9.85 -17.98 -38.01
CA VAL A 325 -11.30 -18.11 -38.18
C VAL A 325 -11.60 -19.33 -39.07
N PRO A 326 -12.63 -20.14 -38.76
CA PRO A 326 -13.09 -21.19 -39.66
C PRO A 326 -13.44 -20.65 -41.06
N THR A 327 -13.31 -21.50 -42.08
CA THR A 327 -13.62 -21.12 -43.46
C THR A 327 -15.05 -20.58 -43.58
N LEU A 328 -15.17 -19.38 -44.14
CA LEU A 328 -16.45 -18.77 -44.45
C LEU A 328 -16.92 -19.22 -45.82
N VAL A 329 -18.15 -19.72 -45.91
CA VAL A 329 -18.78 -20.06 -47.19
C VAL A 329 -19.80 -18.98 -47.53
N THR A 330 -19.64 -18.34 -48.68
CA THR A 330 -20.55 -17.30 -49.15
C THR A 330 -21.87 -17.87 -49.66
N LYS A 331 -22.89 -17.01 -49.75
CA LYS A 331 -24.22 -17.32 -50.27
C LYS A 331 -24.70 -16.22 -51.21
#